data_AF-A0A9D0VL38-F1
#
_entry.id   AF-A0A9D0VL38-F1
#
_cell.length_a   1.000
_cell.length_b   1.000
_cell.length_c   1.000
_cell.angle_alpha   90.00
_cell.angle_beta   90.00
_cell.angle_gamma   90.00
#
_symmetry.space_group_name_H-M   'P 1'
#
loop_
_entity.id
_entity.type
_entity.pdbx_description
1 polymer ?
#
loop_
_entity_poly.entity_id
_entity_poly.type
_entity_poly.pdbx_seq_one_letter_code
_entity_poly.pdbx_strand_id
1 'polypeptide(L)'
;MQLYTKILLGMLAGVVLGFLLGPNSSLLPHNGVRLTTAAVVHQAPDLDSAAVPLALGIRRAEILQASPDDPSWLEVRWILRTSDLLRLKEAHTPDLEGIETGDKLTGWVQLSEPHVTTYAR
;
A
#
# COMPACT_ATOMS: atom_id res chain seq x y z
N MET A 1 20.30 -18.84 44.76
CA MET A 1 18.86 -18.55 44.55
C MET A 1 18.61 -17.33 43.63
N GLN A 2 19.29 -16.19 43.82
CA GLN A 2 19.02 -14.95 43.06
C GLN A 2 19.40 -14.97 41.56
N LEU A 3 20.30 -15.87 41.12
CA LEU A 3 20.73 -15.96 39.71
C LEU A 3 19.61 -16.48 38.80
N TYR A 4 18.85 -17.48 39.27
CA TYR A 4 17.73 -18.07 38.54
C TYR A 4 16.64 -17.05 38.26
N THR A 5 16.33 -16.19 39.23
CA THR A 5 15.31 -15.16 39.10
C THR A 5 15.67 -14.13 38.03
N LYS A 6 16.94 -13.74 37.92
CA LYS A 6 17.41 -12.79 36.90
C LYS A 6 17.28 -13.36 35.48
N ILE A 7 17.58 -14.65 35.30
CA ILE A 7 17.46 -15.34 34.01
C ILE A 7 15.99 -15.45 33.58
N LEU A 8 15.10 -15.81 34.52
CA LEU A 8 13.65 -15.85 34.28
C LEU A 8 13.10 -14.48 33.89
N LEU A 9 13.55 -13.41 34.56
CA LEU A 9 13.15 -12.04 34.25
C LEU A 9 13.62 -11.61 32.85
N GLY A 10 14.84 -11.97 32.47
CA GLY A 10 15.37 -11.72 31.13
C GLY A 10 14.58 -12.44 30.03
N MET A 11 14.23 -13.71 30.24
CA MET A 11 13.39 -14.47 29.31
C MET A 11 11.98 -13.89 29.20
N LEU A 12 11.36 -13.54 30.33
CA LEU A 12 10.04 -12.92 30.35
C LEU A 12 10.05 -11.59 29.59
N ALA A 13 11.04 -10.72 29.84
CA ALA A 13 11.18 -9.46 29.14
C ALA A 13 11.40 -9.67 27.63
N GLY A 14 12.23 -10.65 27.25
CA GLY A 14 12.49 -10.98 25.84
C GLY A 14 11.24 -11.48 25.10
N VAL A 15 10.41 -12.32 25.73
CA VAL A 15 9.16 -12.79 25.14
C VAL A 15 8.16 -11.66 25.00
N VAL A 16 8.03 -10.79 26.02
CA VAL A 16 7.13 -9.64 25.99
C VAL A 16 7.56 -8.65 24.90
N LEU A 17 8.85 -8.34 24.78
CA LEU A 17 9.37 -7.49 23.70
C LEU A 17 9.17 -8.13 22.33
N GLY A 18 9.46 -9.43 22.20
CA GLY A 18 9.29 -10.16 20.93
C GLY A 18 7.83 -10.24 20.48
N PHE A 19 6.89 -10.31 21.42
CA PHE A 19 5.46 -10.26 21.12
C PHE A 19 5.01 -8.85 20.72
N LEU A 20 5.47 -7.81 21.44
CA LEU A 20 5.14 -6.41 21.15
C LEU A 20 5.76 -5.90 19.83
N LEU A 21 6.96 -6.36 19.47
CA LEU A 21 7.64 -6.01 18.21
C LEU A 21 7.51 -7.11 17.14
N GLY A 22 6.67 -8.11 17.36
CA GLY A 22 6.49 -9.23 16.45
C GLY A 22 5.81 -8.83 15.13
N PRO A 23 5.84 -9.69 14.11
CA PRO A 23 5.27 -9.43 12.77
C PRO A 23 3.75 -9.19 12.76
N ASN A 24 3.04 -9.53 13.83
CA ASN A 24 1.61 -9.25 14.05
C ASN A 24 1.37 -8.04 14.98
N SER A 25 2.39 -7.20 15.19
CA SER A 25 2.27 -6.05 16.07
C SER A 25 1.28 -5.03 15.51
N SER A 26 0.25 -4.71 16.29
CA SER A 26 -0.70 -3.61 16.02
C SER A 26 -0.01 -2.24 15.87
N LEU A 27 1.28 -2.12 16.19
CA LEU A 27 2.07 -0.90 16.01
C LEU A 27 2.51 -0.67 14.56
N LEU A 28 2.47 -1.68 13.70
CA LEU A 28 2.79 -1.50 12.28
C LEU A 28 1.55 -0.96 11.53
N PRO A 29 1.67 0.15 10.78
CA PRO A 29 0.55 0.68 10.02
C PRO A 29 0.16 -0.30 8.91
N HIS A 30 -1.06 -0.81 8.97
CA HIS A 30 -1.63 -1.76 8.01
C HIS A 30 -2.12 -1.08 6.72
N ASN A 31 -1.48 0.03 6.36
CA ASN A 31 -1.94 0.90 5.28
C ASN A 31 -1.45 0.41 3.91
N GLY A 32 -1.06 -0.86 3.77
CA GLY A 32 -0.54 -1.40 2.52
C GLY A 32 -1.65 -1.99 1.65
N VAL A 33 -1.66 -1.63 0.37
CA VAL A 33 -2.43 -2.33 -0.66
C VAL A 33 -1.50 -2.88 -1.74
N ARG A 34 -1.75 -4.12 -2.13
CA ARG A 34 -1.13 -4.77 -3.28
C ARG A 34 -2.07 -4.66 -4.46
N LEU A 35 -1.54 -4.17 -5.57
CA LEU A 35 -2.22 -4.08 -6.85
C LEU A 35 -1.58 -5.10 -7.79
N THR A 36 -2.37 -5.78 -8.62
CA THR A 36 -1.84 -6.52 -9.76
C THR A 36 -1.67 -5.61 -10.96
N THR A 37 -0.95 -6.05 -11.99
CA THR A 37 -0.75 -5.25 -13.22
C THR A 37 -2.04 -4.97 -14.00
N ALA A 38 -3.14 -5.67 -13.68
CA ALA A 38 -4.46 -5.47 -14.27
C ALA A 38 -5.38 -4.58 -13.43
N ALA A 39 -4.95 -4.11 -12.26
CA ALA A 39 -5.75 -3.21 -11.44
C ALA A 39 -5.86 -1.84 -12.12
N VAL A 40 -7.08 -1.29 -12.17
CA VAL A 40 -7.34 0.03 -12.72
C VAL A 40 -7.43 1.04 -11.58
N VAL A 41 -6.71 2.15 -11.72
CA VAL A 41 -6.79 3.27 -10.76
C VAL A 41 -7.55 4.40 -11.43
N HIS A 42 -8.54 4.94 -10.75
CA HIS A 42 -9.43 6.00 -11.22
C HIS A 42 -9.07 7.34 -10.56
N GLN A 43 -9.41 8.45 -11.22
CA GLN A 43 -9.23 9.79 -10.65
C GLN A 43 -10.22 10.10 -9.51
N ALA A 44 -11.42 9.52 -9.56
CA ALA A 44 -12.48 9.68 -8.58
C ALA A 44 -13.06 8.30 -8.18
N PRO A 45 -13.75 8.19 -7.03
CA PRO A 45 -14.43 6.97 -6.60
C PRO A 45 -15.73 6.73 -7.39
N ASP A 46 -15.62 6.63 -8.72
CA ASP A 46 -16.73 6.42 -9.64
C ASP A 46 -16.29 5.48 -10.78
N LEU A 47 -17.20 4.62 -11.23
CA LEU A 47 -16.97 3.66 -12.31
C LEU A 47 -16.77 4.35 -13.66
N ASP A 48 -17.44 5.49 -13.87
CA ASP A 48 -17.32 6.29 -15.10
C ASP A 48 -16.12 7.26 -15.05
N SER A 49 -15.37 7.30 -13.95
CA SER A 49 -14.18 8.13 -13.83
C SER A 49 -13.08 7.64 -14.78
N ALA A 50 -12.41 8.60 -15.43
CA ALA A 50 -11.22 8.32 -16.21
C ALA A 50 -10.16 7.59 -15.37
N ALA A 51 -9.55 6.57 -15.98
CA ALA A 51 -8.40 5.88 -15.41
C ALA A 51 -7.19 6.82 -15.37
N VAL A 52 -6.41 6.76 -14.29
CA VAL A 52 -5.14 7.47 -14.12
C VAL A 52 -4.10 6.72 -14.94
N PRO A 53 -3.64 7.26 -16.08
CA PRO A 53 -2.75 6.50 -16.97
C PRO A 53 -1.34 6.35 -16.37
N LEU A 54 -0.97 7.26 -15.46
CA LEU A 54 0.25 7.21 -14.65
C LEU A 54 0.27 6.07 -13.63
N ALA A 55 -0.86 5.40 -13.43
CA ALA A 55 -0.97 4.30 -12.49
C ALA A 55 -0.62 2.91 -13.08
N LEU A 56 -0.21 2.89 -14.35
CA LEU A 56 -0.05 1.66 -15.11
C LEU A 56 1.05 0.75 -14.54
N GLY A 57 0.67 -0.46 -14.14
CA GLY A 57 1.60 -1.49 -13.67
C GLY A 57 2.14 -1.30 -12.25
N ILE A 58 1.53 -0.42 -11.46
CA ILE A 58 1.84 -0.27 -10.04
C ILE A 58 1.47 -1.53 -9.29
N ARG A 59 2.33 -1.92 -8.34
CA ARG A 59 2.13 -3.14 -7.54
C ARG A 59 1.89 -2.88 -6.06
N ARG A 60 2.31 -1.71 -5.58
CA ARG A 60 2.28 -1.34 -4.17
C ARG A 60 1.82 0.09 -4.05
N ALA A 61 0.81 0.30 -3.22
CA ALA A 61 0.36 1.61 -2.82
C ALA A 61 0.03 1.61 -1.33
N GLU A 62 -0.09 2.81 -0.78
CA GLU A 62 -0.49 3.08 0.58
C GLU A 62 -1.95 3.53 0.60
N ILE A 63 -2.78 2.95 1.46
CA ILE A 63 -4.18 3.34 1.64
C ILE A 63 -4.20 4.64 2.45
N LEU A 64 -4.79 5.68 1.88
CA LEU A 64 -5.03 6.95 2.56
C LEU A 64 -6.39 6.96 3.25
N GLN A 65 -7.40 6.54 2.51
CA GLN A 65 -8.80 6.61 2.92
C GLN A 65 -9.58 5.44 2.32
N ALA A 66 -10.57 4.94 3.05
CA ALA A 66 -11.56 4.03 2.53
C ALA A 66 -12.91 4.75 2.44
N SER A 67 -13.56 4.72 1.27
CA SER A 67 -14.94 5.16 1.16
C SER A 67 -15.88 4.05 1.62
N PRO A 68 -16.84 4.34 2.51
CA PRO A 68 -17.83 3.37 2.98
C PRO A 68 -18.96 3.10 1.97
N ASP A 69 -18.92 3.72 0.79
CA ASP A 69 -19.94 3.58 -0.26
C ASP A 69 -19.94 2.16 -0.87
N ASP A 70 -21.04 1.81 -1.54
CA ASP A 70 -21.17 0.57 -2.31
C ASP A 70 -21.22 0.92 -3.81
N PRO A 71 -20.18 0.59 -4.61
CA PRO A 71 -19.05 -0.27 -4.26
C PRO A 71 -17.97 0.41 -3.39
N SER A 72 -17.26 -0.39 -2.59
CA SER A 72 -16.21 0.12 -1.69
C SER A 72 -14.97 0.56 -2.47
N TRP A 73 -14.56 1.80 -2.23
CA TRP A 73 -13.39 2.41 -2.86
C TRP A 73 -12.28 2.67 -1.85
N LEU A 74 -11.04 2.56 -2.29
CA LEU A 74 -9.85 2.91 -1.54
C LEU A 74 -9.11 4.04 -2.26
N GLU A 75 -8.88 5.14 -1.56
CA GLU A 75 -7.91 6.14 -1.98
C GLU A 75 -6.51 5.59 -1.68
N VAL A 76 -5.70 5.50 -2.72
CA VAL A 76 -4.36 4.94 -2.66
C VAL A 76 -3.33 5.97 -3.10
N ARG A 77 -2.19 5.95 -2.43
CA ARG A 77 -1.01 6.76 -2.73
C ARG A 77 0.14 5.86 -3.15
N TRP A 78 0.79 6.18 -4.25
CA TRP A 78 2.01 5.50 -4.65
C TRP A 78 3.13 6.48 -4.93
N ILE A 79 4.35 5.95 -4.93
CA ILE A 79 5.56 6.69 -5.24
C ILE A 79 6.10 6.14 -6.55
N LEU A 80 6.30 7.02 -7.53
CA LEU A 80 6.87 6.62 -8.81
C LEU A 80 8.34 6.24 -8.65
N ARG A 81 8.67 5.01 -9.04
CA ARG A 81 10.05 4.52 -9.09
C ARG A 81 10.59 4.68 -10.50
N THR A 82 11.91 4.63 -10.63
CA THR A 82 12.58 4.64 -11.95
C THR A 82 12.04 3.53 -12.87
N SER A 83 11.74 2.35 -12.32
CA SER A 83 11.14 1.24 -13.09
C SER A 83 9.75 1.56 -13.64
N ASP A 84 8.98 2.37 -12.92
CA ASP A 84 7.60 2.70 -13.29
C ASP A 84 7.62 3.78 -14.38
N LEU A 85 8.50 4.78 -14.25
CA LEU A 85 8.74 5.77 -15.31
C LEU A 85 9.21 5.15 -16.63
N LEU A 86 10.08 4.15 -16.58
CA LEU A 86 10.52 3.43 -17.78
C LEU A 86 9.35 2.74 -18.49
N ARG A 87 8.47 2.07 -17.72
CA ARG A 87 7.27 1.43 -18.28
C ARG A 87 6.29 2.42 -18.87
N LEU A 88 6.07 3.56 -18.20
CA LEU A 88 5.18 4.60 -18.69
C LEU A 88 5.70 5.21 -20.00
N LYS A 89 7.03 5.39 -20.11
CA LYS A 89 7.68 5.81 -21.37
C LYS A 89 7.49 4.79 -22.49
N GLU A 90 7.70 3.50 -22.21
CA GLU A 90 7.44 2.43 -23.18
C GLU A 90 5.96 2.36 -23.60
N ALA A 91 5.04 2.61 -22.66
CA ALA A 91 3.61 2.61 -22.88
C ALA A 91 3.08 3.89 -23.58
N HIS A 92 3.96 4.82 -23.96
CA HIS A 92 3.60 6.09 -24.62
C HIS A 92 2.50 6.86 -23.88
N THR A 93 2.57 6.86 -22.55
CA THR A 93 1.54 7.47 -21.71
C THR A 93 1.55 8.99 -21.87
N PRO A 94 0.39 9.64 -22.12
CA PRO A 94 0.29 11.10 -22.12
C PRO A 94 0.57 11.65 -20.70
N ASP A 95 1.01 12.90 -20.61
CA ASP A 95 1.29 13.62 -19.36
C ASP A 95 2.50 13.14 -18.52
N LEU A 96 3.58 12.72 -19.19
CA LEU A 96 4.88 12.47 -18.53
C LEU A 96 5.75 13.71 -18.35
N GLU A 97 5.30 14.88 -18.82
CA GLU A 97 6.04 16.13 -18.71
C GLU A 97 6.01 16.64 -17.25
N GLY A 98 7.19 16.78 -16.64
CA GLY A 98 7.33 17.30 -15.27
C GLY A 98 7.17 16.25 -14.17
N ILE A 99 7.04 14.97 -14.51
CA ILE A 99 6.99 13.88 -13.53
C ILE A 99 8.38 13.30 -13.31
N GLU A 100 8.80 13.28 -12.05
CA GLU A 100 10.10 12.78 -11.62
C GLU A 100 10.01 11.51 -10.78
N THR A 101 11.16 10.87 -10.58
CA THR A 101 11.24 9.72 -9.66
C THR A 101 11.08 10.21 -8.24
N GLY A 102 10.21 9.58 -7.46
CA GLY A 102 9.91 9.97 -6.09
C GLY A 102 8.62 10.78 -5.95
N ASP A 103 7.99 11.16 -7.07
CA ASP A 103 6.70 11.84 -7.03
C ASP A 103 5.63 10.96 -6.42
N LYS A 104 4.82 11.60 -5.56
CA LYS A 104 3.70 10.99 -4.86
C LYS A 104 2.44 11.27 -5.64
N LEU A 105 1.83 10.23 -6.17
CA LEU A 105 0.57 10.31 -6.89
C LEU A 105 -0.52 9.62 -6.08
N THR A 106 -1.76 10.06 -6.32
CA THR A 106 -2.95 9.52 -5.67
C THR A 106 -3.99 9.11 -6.70
N GLY A 107 -4.89 8.24 -6.29
CA GLY A 107 -6.01 7.78 -7.09
C GLY A 107 -6.89 6.82 -6.32
N TRP A 108 -7.96 6.38 -6.94
CA TRP A 108 -8.99 5.55 -6.34
C TRP A 108 -9.00 4.16 -6.96
N VAL A 109 -9.15 3.14 -6.12
CA VAL A 109 -9.20 1.75 -6.55
C VAL A 109 -10.40 1.08 -5.92
N GLN A 110 -11.15 0.34 -6.70
CA GLN A 110 -12.31 -0.39 -6.21
C GLN A 110 -11.88 -1.66 -5.48
N LEU A 111 -12.27 -1.80 -4.21
CA LEU A 111 -11.86 -2.93 -3.36
C LEU A 111 -12.46 -4.27 -3.83
N SER A 112 -13.62 -4.23 -4.48
CA SER A 112 -14.27 -5.43 -5.02
C SER A 112 -13.58 -6.01 -6.25
N GLU A 113 -12.58 -5.33 -6.83
CA GLU A 113 -11.81 -5.89 -7.93
C GLU A 113 -10.91 -7.05 -7.47
N PRO A 114 -10.84 -8.16 -8.25
CA PRO A 114 -10.01 -9.32 -7.92
C PRO A 114 -8.50 -9.00 -7.95
N HIS A 115 -8.13 -7.82 -8.43
CA HIS A 115 -6.77 -7.36 -8.66
C HIS A 115 -6.21 -6.53 -7.51
N VAL A 116 -6.97 -6.38 -6.42
CA VAL A 116 -6.67 -5.52 -5.28
C VAL A 116 -6.66 -6.38 -4.03
N THR A 117 -5.58 -6.31 -3.26
CA THR A 117 -5.46 -7.06 -2.00
C THR A 117 -4.87 -6.18 -0.92
N THR A 118 -5.63 -5.93 0.13
CA THR A 118 -5.16 -5.21 1.32
C THR A 118 -4.35 -6.16 2.20
N TYR A 119 -3.25 -5.68 2.80
CA TYR A 119 -2.33 -6.58 3.52
C TYR A 119 -2.83 -7.05 4.90
N ALA A 120 -3.87 -6.45 5.48
CA ALA A 120 -4.61 -6.97 6.63
C ALA A 120 -5.91 -6.18 6.86
N ARG A 121 -6.84 -6.74 7.64
CA ARG A 121 -7.99 -6.07 8.27
C ARG A 121 -7.80 -6.11 9.78
#